data_AF-A0A9P4IGW1-F1
#
_entry.id   AF-A0A9P4IGW1-F1
#
_cell.length_a   1.000
_cell.length_b   1.000
_cell.length_c   1.000
_cell.angle_alpha   90.00
_cell.angle_beta   90.00
_cell.angle_gamma   90.00
#
_symmetry.space_group_name_H-M   'P 1'
#
loop_
_entity.id
_entity.type
_entity.pdbx_description
1 polymer ?
#
loop_
_entity_poly.entity_id
_entity_poly.type
_entity_poly.pdbx_seq_one_letter_code
_entity_poly.pdbx_strand_id
1 'polypeptide(L)'
;MQSDPPRVPHAFSSPSLSYDTPPNKQPYVRINTFFKKKPGISYEYFVQHWHHVHADLVTSMKAFTDNNIVRYTQFFQTPEGREEAYKIGAPAMEWDACSEFLAEKVDDFAAFLKSEEYVNSLSDIDHFIDKDGGMRVMIGYTNLVYGKTIEGMGKDGVLREDLGKK
;
A
#
# COMPACT_ATOMS: atom_id res chain seq x y z
N MET A 1 21.68 -3.08 27.02
CA MET A 1 21.43 -2.58 25.66
C MET A 1 22.65 -2.93 24.83
N GLN A 2 22.50 -3.69 23.75
CA GLN A 2 23.57 -3.80 22.75
C GLN A 2 23.64 -2.46 22.02
N SER A 3 24.84 -1.91 21.88
CA SER A 3 25.07 -0.75 21.01
C SER A 3 24.85 -1.15 19.56
N ASP A 4 24.31 -0.24 18.76
CA ASP A 4 24.14 -0.46 17.32
C ASP A 4 25.49 -0.78 16.64
N PRO A 5 25.50 -1.60 15.58
CA PRO A 5 26.69 -1.80 14.78
C PRO A 5 27.15 -0.49 14.12
N PRO A 6 28.45 -0.34 13.83
CA PRO A 6 28.96 0.85 13.15
C PRO A 6 28.37 0.99 11.73
N ARG A 7 28.35 2.23 11.23
CA ARG A 7 27.99 2.54 9.82
C ARG A 7 28.90 1.74 8.86
N VAL A 8 28.30 1.14 7.84
CA VAL A 8 29.04 0.38 6.82
C VAL A 8 29.74 1.37 5.88
N PRO A 9 31.06 1.27 5.64
CA PRO A 9 31.74 2.12 4.67
C PRO A 9 31.11 1.98 3.28
N HIS A 10 30.61 3.09 2.73
CA HIS A 10 29.94 3.11 1.45
C HIS A 10 30.19 4.44 0.72
N ALA A 11 30.57 4.35 -0.56
CA ALA A 11 30.69 5.52 -1.44
C ALA A 11 29.35 5.76 -2.13
N PHE A 12 28.57 6.70 -1.59
CA PHE A 12 27.23 7.00 -2.11
C PHE A 12 27.31 7.66 -3.49
N SER A 13 26.68 7.04 -4.49
CA SER A 13 26.52 7.64 -5.83
C SER A 13 25.52 8.80 -5.85
N SER A 14 24.60 8.84 -4.88
CA SER A 14 23.63 9.92 -4.71
C SER A 14 23.79 10.53 -3.31
N PRO A 15 24.19 11.82 -3.18
CA PRO A 15 24.34 12.48 -1.89
C PRO A 15 23.06 12.48 -1.04
N SER A 16 21.88 12.42 -1.67
CA SER A 16 20.60 12.37 -0.96
C SER A 16 20.40 11.07 -0.17
N LEU A 17 21.18 10.03 -0.44
CA LEU A 17 21.13 8.74 0.26
C LEU A 17 22.23 8.58 1.32
N SER A 18 23.05 9.62 1.54
CA SER A 18 24.12 9.56 2.54
C SER A 18 23.57 9.34 3.96
N TYR A 19 24.39 8.78 4.85
CA TYR A 19 24.02 8.57 6.24
C TYR A 19 23.66 9.84 7.01
N ASP A 20 24.05 11.01 6.52
CA ASP A 20 23.80 12.30 7.16
C ASP A 20 22.58 13.01 6.56
N THR A 21 21.95 12.41 5.54
CA THR A 21 20.70 12.89 4.95
C THR A 21 19.51 12.17 5.59
N PRO A 22 18.45 12.88 6.04
CA PRO A 22 17.26 12.23 6.55
C PRO A 22 16.50 11.48 5.43
N PRO A 23 15.72 10.42 5.75
CA PRO A 23 14.85 9.78 4.78
C PRO A 23 13.89 10.77 4.10
N ASN A 24 13.64 10.58 2.81
CA ASN A 24 12.63 11.33 2.04
C ASN A 24 11.22 10.84 2.39
N LYS A 25 10.82 11.11 3.64
CA LYS A 25 9.51 10.75 4.17
C LYS A 25 8.41 11.56 3.47
N GLN A 26 7.48 10.87 2.84
CA GLN A 26 6.33 11.48 2.19
C GLN A 26 5.29 11.96 3.21
N PRO A 27 4.53 13.03 2.91
CA PRO A 27 3.64 13.71 3.86
C PRO A 27 2.27 13.02 3.97
N TYR A 28 2.25 11.69 3.93
CA TYR A 28 1.05 10.89 4.12
C TYR A 28 1.43 9.60 4.86
N VAL A 29 0.44 9.03 5.53
CA VAL A 29 0.52 7.69 6.09
C VAL A 29 0.14 6.69 5.00
N ARG A 30 0.85 5.57 4.95
CA ARG A 30 0.51 4.43 4.08
C ARG A 30 -0.10 3.32 4.92
N ILE A 31 -1.27 2.87 4.52
CA ILE A 31 -2.00 1.76 5.14
C ILE A 31 -2.18 0.67 4.10
N ASN A 32 -1.59 -0.49 4.35
CA ASN A 32 -1.73 -1.67 3.51
C ASN A 32 -2.54 -2.72 4.25
N THR A 33 -3.59 -3.22 3.62
CA THR A 33 -4.46 -4.26 4.18
C THR A 33 -4.40 -5.49 3.30
N PHE A 34 -3.81 -6.55 3.83
CA PHE A 34 -3.62 -7.83 3.16
C PHE A 34 -4.73 -8.80 3.54
N PHE A 35 -5.29 -9.49 2.55
CA PHE A 35 -6.39 -10.42 2.77
C PHE A 35 -6.42 -11.54 1.73
N LYS A 36 -7.15 -12.61 2.06
CA LYS A 36 -7.38 -13.75 1.17
C LYS A 36 -8.72 -13.59 0.47
N LYS A 37 -8.78 -14.09 -0.77
CA LYS A 37 -10.02 -14.22 -1.51
C LYS A 37 -10.91 -15.24 -0.81
N LYS A 38 -12.21 -14.98 -0.78
CA LYS A 38 -13.21 -15.92 -0.23
C LYS A 38 -13.05 -17.35 -0.82
N PRO A 39 -13.14 -18.40 0.01
CA PRO A 39 -13.19 -19.78 -0.47
C PRO A 39 -14.44 -20.03 -1.32
N GLY A 40 -14.33 -20.86 -2.35
CA GLY A 40 -15.46 -21.28 -3.19
C GLY A 40 -15.84 -20.32 -4.32
N ILE A 41 -15.28 -19.11 -4.41
CA ILE A 41 -15.42 -18.22 -5.57
C ILE A 41 -14.23 -18.36 -6.53
N SER A 42 -14.43 -18.08 -7.82
CA SER A 42 -13.33 -18.03 -8.80
C SER A 42 -12.45 -16.79 -8.58
N TYR A 43 -11.21 -16.84 -9.08
CA TYR A 43 -10.33 -15.68 -9.07
C TYR A 43 -10.90 -14.54 -9.93
N GLU A 44 -11.48 -14.85 -11.09
CA GLU A 44 -12.13 -13.85 -11.95
C GLU A 44 -13.27 -13.13 -11.24
N TYR A 45 -14.15 -13.86 -10.54
CA TYR A 45 -15.24 -13.24 -9.78
C TYR A 45 -14.70 -12.30 -8.70
N PHE A 46 -13.65 -12.70 -8.00
CA PHE A 46 -12.98 -11.86 -7.01
C PHE A 46 -12.44 -10.57 -7.59
N VAL A 47 -11.73 -10.67 -8.73
CA VAL A 47 -11.20 -9.50 -9.44
C VAL A 47 -12.35 -8.58 -9.86
N GLN A 48 -13.36 -9.12 -10.54
CA GLN A 48 -14.50 -8.34 -11.03
C GLN A 48 -15.24 -7.63 -9.88
N HIS A 49 -15.54 -8.35 -8.79
CA HIS A 49 -16.28 -7.79 -7.67
C HIS A 49 -15.47 -6.72 -6.93
N TRP A 50 -14.20 -7.01 -6.60
CA TRP A 50 -13.37 -6.06 -5.84
C TRP A 50 -12.99 -4.84 -6.70
N HIS A 51 -12.62 -5.04 -7.96
CA HIS A 51 -12.24 -3.95 -8.87
C HIS A 51 -13.41 -3.04 -9.25
N HIS A 52 -14.60 -3.59 -9.47
CA HIS A 52 -15.75 -2.79 -9.90
C HIS A 52 -16.62 -2.36 -8.71
N VAL A 53 -17.33 -3.30 -8.08
CA VAL A 53 -18.37 -2.99 -7.10
C VAL A 53 -17.77 -2.36 -5.84
N HIS A 54 -16.78 -3.02 -5.23
CA HIS A 54 -16.21 -2.53 -3.99
C HIS A 54 -15.46 -1.20 -4.18
N ALA A 55 -14.74 -1.04 -5.30
CA ALA A 55 -14.02 0.20 -5.59
C ALA A 55 -14.98 1.38 -5.80
N ASP A 56 -16.09 1.18 -6.53
CA ASP A 56 -17.14 2.19 -6.71
C ASP A 56 -17.78 2.57 -5.38
N LEU A 57 -18.15 1.57 -4.57
CA LEU A 57 -18.68 1.81 -3.22
C LEU A 57 -17.71 2.65 -2.39
N VAL A 58 -16.43 2.26 -2.27
CA VAL A 58 -15.45 2.97 -1.44
C VAL A 58 -15.20 4.40 -1.93
N THR A 59 -15.06 4.60 -3.24
CA THR A 59 -14.67 5.90 -3.81
C THR A 59 -15.84 6.86 -4.02
N SER A 60 -17.08 6.39 -3.98
CA SER A 60 -18.28 7.23 -4.04
C SER A 60 -18.70 7.81 -2.70
N MET A 61 -18.15 7.32 -1.58
CA MET A 61 -18.49 7.80 -0.23
C MET A 61 -17.99 9.22 -0.01
N LYS A 62 -18.83 10.07 0.58
CA LYS A 62 -18.41 11.41 1.01
C LYS A 62 -17.33 11.31 2.09
N ALA A 63 -17.45 10.32 2.98
CA ALA A 63 -16.44 10.03 4.00
C ALA A 63 -15.04 9.78 3.42
N PHE A 64 -14.91 9.31 2.18
CA PHE A 64 -13.60 9.12 1.55
C PHE A 64 -12.86 10.45 1.36
N THR A 65 -13.56 11.48 0.88
CA THR A 65 -12.97 12.81 0.66
C THR A 65 -12.93 13.65 1.94
N ASP A 66 -13.96 13.56 2.79
CA ASP A 66 -14.02 14.29 4.07
C ASP A 66 -12.91 13.89 5.05
N ASN A 67 -12.45 12.64 4.96
CA ASN A 67 -11.40 12.10 5.81
C ASN A 67 -10.05 12.00 5.07
N ASN A 68 -9.76 12.97 4.19
CA ASN A 68 -8.44 13.20 3.61
C ASN A 68 -7.76 11.93 3.06
N ILE A 69 -8.52 11.03 2.44
CA ILE A 69 -7.96 9.90 1.72
C ILE A 69 -7.43 10.43 0.38
N VAL A 70 -6.11 10.32 0.22
CA VAL A 70 -5.35 10.90 -0.89
C VAL A 70 -5.25 9.94 -2.06
N ARG A 71 -5.20 8.63 -1.78
CA ARG A 71 -5.07 7.59 -2.79
C ARG A 71 -5.63 6.28 -2.27
N TYR A 72 -6.29 5.54 -3.16
CA TYR A 72 -6.67 4.16 -2.97
C TYR A 72 -6.10 3.32 -4.13
N THR A 73 -5.52 2.17 -3.83
CA THR A 73 -4.97 1.26 -4.83
C THR A 73 -5.28 -0.19 -4.46
N GLN A 74 -5.55 -1.00 -5.48
CA GLN A 74 -5.78 -2.43 -5.34
C GLN A 74 -4.63 -3.18 -5.99
N PHE A 75 -3.94 -4.00 -5.22
CA PHE A 75 -2.93 -4.92 -5.72
C PHE A 75 -3.44 -6.35 -5.61
N PHE A 76 -3.33 -7.08 -6.72
CA PHE A 76 -3.74 -8.46 -6.82
C PHE A 76 -2.51 -9.36 -6.97
N GLN A 77 -2.33 -10.30 -6.05
CA GLN A 77 -1.35 -11.37 -6.24
C GLN A 77 -1.99 -12.46 -7.10
N THR A 78 -1.87 -12.32 -8.42
CA THR A 78 -2.43 -13.28 -9.38
C THR A 78 -1.78 -14.65 -9.22
N PRO A 79 -2.45 -15.75 -9.66
CA PRO A 79 -1.82 -17.07 -9.72
C PRO A 79 -0.46 -17.05 -10.46
N GLU A 80 -0.38 -16.33 -11.58
CA GLU A 80 0.85 -16.17 -12.35
C GLU A 80 1.90 -15.37 -11.57
N GLY A 81 1.48 -14.31 -10.88
CA GLY A 81 2.37 -13.51 -10.02
C GLY A 81 2.98 -14.31 -8.87
N ARG A 82 2.25 -15.29 -8.32
CA ARG A 82 2.82 -16.23 -7.33
C ARG A 82 3.93 -17.07 -7.95
N GLU A 83 3.74 -17.57 -9.16
CA GLU A 83 4.77 -18.33 -9.88
C GLU A 83 5.99 -17.46 -10.23
N GLU A 84 5.78 -16.19 -10.63
CA GLU A 84 6.86 -15.24 -10.87
C GLU A 84 7.70 -14.98 -9.61
N ALA A 85 7.08 -14.91 -8.42
CA ALA A 85 7.81 -14.79 -7.16
C ALA A 85 8.77 -15.97 -6.94
N TYR A 86 8.32 -17.20 -7.20
CA TYR A 86 9.17 -18.38 -7.08
C TYR A 86 10.30 -18.41 -8.12
N LYS A 87 10.04 -17.96 -9.36
CA LYS A 87 11.07 -17.87 -10.41
C LYS A 87 12.23 -16.94 -10.05
N ILE A 88 11.96 -15.88 -9.27
CA ILE A 88 13.01 -14.98 -8.76
C ILE A 88 13.62 -15.46 -7.43
N GLY A 89 13.29 -16.67 -6.98
CA GLY A 89 13.84 -17.29 -5.77
C GLY A 89 13.22 -16.78 -4.46
N ALA A 90 12.06 -16.13 -4.51
CA ALA A 90 11.35 -15.63 -3.34
C ALA A 90 10.08 -16.46 -3.07
N PRO A 91 9.72 -16.71 -1.80
CA PRO A 91 8.42 -17.29 -1.50
C PRO A 91 7.30 -16.30 -1.83
N ALA A 92 6.23 -16.78 -2.45
CA ALA A 92 5.01 -15.97 -2.62
C ALA A 92 4.34 -15.71 -1.26
N MET A 93 3.66 -14.57 -1.13
CA MET A 93 2.91 -14.25 0.08
C MET A 93 1.67 -15.16 0.19
N GLU A 94 1.19 -15.40 1.41
CA GLU A 94 -0.04 -16.19 1.60
C GLU A 94 -1.32 -15.45 1.18
N TRP A 95 -1.26 -14.12 1.06
CA TRP A 95 -2.39 -13.24 0.74
C TRP A 95 -2.68 -13.20 -0.75
N ASP A 96 -3.95 -13.07 -1.14
CA ASP A 96 -4.33 -12.96 -2.56
C ASP A 96 -4.34 -11.50 -3.03
N ALA A 97 -4.42 -10.56 -2.10
CA ALA A 97 -4.58 -9.16 -2.40
C ALA A 97 -4.07 -8.23 -1.29
N CYS A 98 -3.82 -6.98 -1.68
CA CYS A 98 -3.53 -5.87 -0.79
C CYS A 98 -4.29 -4.63 -1.25
N SER A 99 -5.13 -4.04 -0.40
CA SER A 99 -5.53 -2.65 -0.58
C SER A 99 -4.47 -1.72 0.01
N GLU A 100 -4.23 -0.61 -0.66
CA GLU A 100 -3.40 0.48 -0.17
C GLU A 100 -4.25 1.74 -0.07
N PHE A 101 -4.22 2.38 1.09
CA PHE A 101 -4.73 3.72 1.30
C PHE A 101 -3.59 4.65 1.70
N LEU A 102 -3.55 5.81 1.07
CA LEU A 102 -2.75 6.94 1.52
C LEU A 102 -3.70 7.95 2.14
N ALA A 103 -3.43 8.35 3.38
CA ALA A 103 -4.21 9.35 4.11
C ALA A 103 -3.26 10.37 4.73
N GLU A 104 -3.74 11.58 5.02
CA GLU A 104 -2.92 12.57 5.72
C GLU A 104 -2.50 12.06 7.10
N LYS A 105 -3.43 11.46 7.86
CA LYS A 105 -3.18 10.86 9.18
C LYS A 105 -3.86 9.50 9.30
N VAL A 106 -3.35 8.67 10.23
CA VAL A 106 -4.00 7.40 10.61
C VAL A 106 -5.42 7.65 11.12
N ASP A 107 -5.63 8.74 11.87
CA ASP A 107 -6.93 9.07 12.45
C ASP A 107 -7.98 9.37 11.38
N ASP A 108 -7.58 9.97 10.25
CA ASP A 108 -8.50 10.23 9.14
C ASP A 108 -8.96 8.90 8.52
N PHE A 109 -8.03 7.96 8.29
CA PHE A 109 -8.39 6.62 7.84
C PHE A 109 -9.27 5.87 8.87
N ALA A 110 -8.98 6.00 10.16
CA ALA A 110 -9.81 5.41 11.20
C ALA A 110 -11.22 6.02 11.27
N ALA A 111 -11.37 7.32 11.00
CA ALA A 111 -12.65 8.00 10.91
C ALA A 111 -13.44 7.56 9.68
N PHE A 112 -12.77 7.39 8.53
CA PHE A 112 -13.36 6.82 7.32
C PHE A 112 -13.97 5.43 7.59
N LEU A 113 -13.22 4.51 8.21
CA LEU A 113 -13.71 3.17 8.54
C LEU A 113 -14.87 3.15 9.55
N LYS A 114 -15.04 4.22 10.33
CA LYS A 114 -16.13 4.37 11.31
C LYS A 114 -17.33 5.15 10.76
N SER A 115 -17.24 5.67 9.54
CA SER A 115 -18.34 6.39 8.91
C SER A 115 -19.54 5.47 8.68
N GLU A 116 -20.74 6.04 8.75
CA GLU A 116 -21.97 5.27 8.50
C GLU A 116 -21.97 4.70 7.07
N GLU A 117 -21.47 5.46 6.09
CA GLU A 117 -21.34 5.01 4.70
C GLU A 117 -20.49 3.73 4.61
N TYR A 118 -19.31 3.70 5.26
CA TYR A 118 -18.44 2.54 5.26
C TYR A 118 -19.06 1.36 6.01
N VAL A 119 -19.61 1.59 7.21
CA VAL A 119 -20.24 0.55 8.03
C VAL A 119 -21.40 -0.12 7.28
N ASN A 120 -22.21 0.66 6.57
CA ASN A 120 -23.32 0.14 5.77
C ASN A 120 -22.85 -0.67 4.55
N SER A 121 -21.62 -0.44 4.09
CA SER A 121 -21.00 -1.20 2.99
C SER A 121 -20.33 -2.49 3.44
N LEU A 122 -20.19 -2.77 4.74
CA LEU A 122 -19.46 -3.95 5.24
C LEU A 122 -20.03 -5.28 4.74
N SER A 123 -21.31 -5.33 4.40
CA SER A 123 -21.93 -6.52 3.81
C SER A 123 -21.33 -6.87 2.44
N ASP A 124 -20.80 -5.89 1.71
CA ASP A 124 -20.14 -6.09 0.43
C ASP A 124 -18.87 -6.96 0.56
N ILE A 125 -18.11 -6.75 1.64
CA ILE A 125 -16.86 -7.47 1.93
C ILE A 125 -17.07 -8.99 1.97
N ASP A 126 -18.26 -9.42 2.39
CA ASP A 126 -18.63 -10.83 2.52
C ASP A 126 -18.71 -11.56 1.18
N HIS A 127 -18.81 -10.84 0.06
CA HIS A 127 -18.88 -11.46 -1.26
C HIS A 127 -17.51 -11.94 -1.75
N PHE A 128 -16.41 -11.31 -1.32
CA PHE A 128 -15.11 -11.50 -1.96
C PHE A 128 -13.94 -11.73 -1.00
N ILE A 129 -14.04 -11.36 0.27
CA ILE A 129 -12.99 -11.58 1.28
C ILE A 129 -13.25 -12.85 2.10
N ASP A 130 -12.19 -13.60 2.38
CA ASP A 130 -12.18 -14.66 3.39
C ASP A 130 -12.02 -14.05 4.81
N LYS A 131 -13.14 -13.91 5.52
CA LYS A 131 -13.14 -13.38 6.88
C LYS A 131 -12.50 -14.33 7.90
N ASP A 132 -12.54 -15.63 7.64
CA ASP A 132 -11.99 -16.66 8.54
C ASP A 132 -10.47 -16.82 8.33
N GLY A 133 -10.01 -16.68 7.07
CA GLY A 133 -8.59 -16.61 6.71
C GLY A 133 -7.89 -15.36 7.26
N GLY A 134 -8.68 -14.36 7.69
CA GLY A 134 -8.26 -13.16 8.39
C GLY A 134 -7.66 -12.09 7.48
N MET A 135 -7.37 -10.96 8.12
CA MET A 135 -6.81 -9.76 7.50
C MET A 135 -5.60 -9.30 8.29
N ARG A 136 -4.60 -8.72 7.63
CA ARG A 136 -3.44 -8.10 8.29
C ARG A 136 -3.26 -6.68 7.78
N VAL A 137 -2.99 -5.76 8.70
CA VAL A 137 -2.79 -4.35 8.37
C VAL A 137 -1.35 -3.97 8.69
N MET A 138 -0.70 -3.30 7.74
CA MET A 138 0.60 -2.66 7.92
C MET A 138 0.41 -1.14 7.77
N ILE A 139 0.79 -0.40 8.80
CA ILE A 139 0.70 1.07 8.82
C ILE A 139 2.11 1.63 8.98
N GLY A 140 2.46 2.60 8.15
CA GLY A 140 3.77 3.23 8.20
C GLY A 140 3.87 4.47 7.33
N TYR A 141 5.08 4.80 6.94
CA TYR A 141 5.36 5.93 6.03
C TYR A 141 6.09 5.45 4.79
N THR A 142 5.93 6.18 3.69
CA THR A 142 6.74 5.96 2.49
C THR A 142 8.01 6.79 2.57
N ASN A 143 9.17 6.12 2.51
CA ASN A 143 10.44 6.76 2.17
C ASN A 143 10.63 6.67 0.64
N LEU A 144 10.41 7.77 -0.08
CA LEU A 144 10.50 7.75 -1.54
C LEU A 144 11.96 7.88 -1.99
N VAL A 145 12.57 6.74 -2.32
CA VAL A 145 13.99 6.67 -2.73
C VAL A 145 14.18 7.04 -4.20
N TYR A 146 13.29 6.58 -5.08
CA TYR A 146 13.40 6.79 -6.52
C TYR A 146 12.03 7.04 -7.14
N GLY A 147 11.97 7.93 -8.13
CA GLY A 147 10.76 8.27 -8.86
C GLY A 147 10.03 9.49 -8.32
N LYS A 148 8.94 9.85 -9.01
CA LYS A 148 8.17 11.04 -8.70
C LYS A 148 7.24 10.84 -7.51
N THR A 149 7.05 11.89 -6.75
CA THR A 149 6.03 11.98 -5.72
C THR A 149 4.63 12.13 -6.34
N ILE A 150 3.61 12.08 -5.49
CA ILE A 150 2.25 12.49 -5.84
C ILE A 150 2.28 14.00 -6.13
N GLU A 151 1.75 14.41 -7.28
CA GLU A 151 1.73 15.82 -7.66
C GLU A 151 1.15 16.69 -6.54
N GLY A 152 1.86 17.78 -6.23
CA GLY A 152 1.49 18.69 -5.14
C GLY A 152 1.81 18.20 -3.73
N MET A 153 2.40 17.01 -3.56
CA MET A 153 2.75 16.46 -2.25
C MET A 153 4.22 16.08 -2.14
N GLY A 154 4.84 16.33 -1.00
CA GLY A 154 6.14 15.75 -0.66
C GLY A 154 7.27 16.18 -1.61
N LYS A 155 8.26 15.30 -1.77
CA LYS A 155 9.42 15.52 -2.62
C LYS A 155 9.71 14.28 -3.44
N ASP A 156 10.08 14.48 -4.70
CA ASP A 156 10.58 13.42 -5.56
C ASP A 156 11.77 12.69 -4.92
N GLY A 157 11.92 11.41 -5.24
CA GLY A 157 13.15 10.67 -4.95
C GLY A 157 14.25 11.03 -5.94
N VAL A 158 15.26 10.16 -6.05
CA VAL A 158 16.20 10.19 -7.17
C VAL A 158 15.41 10.00 -8.47
N LEU A 159 15.65 10.84 -9.47
CA LEU A 159 15.00 10.73 -10.77
C LEU A 159 15.89 10.03 -11.77
N ARG A 160 15.30 9.58 -12.89
CA ARG A 160 16.02 8.86 -13.93
C ARG A 160 17.17 9.70 -14.51
N GLU A 161 16.92 11.00 -14.68
CA GLU A 161 17.92 11.97 -15.13
C GLU A 161 19.07 12.14 -14.16
N ASP A 162 18.93 11.78 -12.88
CA ASP A 162 20.00 11.88 -11.89
C ASP A 162 20.90 10.62 -11.88
N LEU A 163 20.43 9.52 -12.48
CA LEU A 163 21.18 8.28 -12.53
C LEU A 163 22.35 8.38 -13.51
N GLY A 164 23.55 8.00 -13.06
CA GLY A 164 24.73 7.89 -13.90
C GLY A 164 25.42 9.21 -14.28
N LYS A 165 24.92 10.36 -13.79
CA LYS A 165 25.64 11.63 -13.83
C LYS A 165 26.79 11.56 -12.83
N LYS A 166 27.96 11.15 -13.33
CA LYS A 166 29.27 11.29 -12.68
C LYS A 166 30.01 12.47 -13.30
#